data_AF-A0A543JDJ7-F1
#
_entry.id   AF-A0A543JDJ7-F1
#
_cell.length_a   1.000
_cell.length_b   1.000
_cell.length_c   1.000
_cell.angle_alpha   90.00
_cell.angle_beta   90.00
_cell.angle_gamma   90.00
#
_symmetry.space_group_name_H-M   'P 1'
#
loop_
_entity.id
_entity.type
_entity.pdbx_description
1 polymer ?
#
loop_
_entity_poly.entity_id
_entity_poly.type
_entity_poly.pdbx_seq_one_letter_code
_entity_poly.pdbx_strand_id
1 'polypeptide(L)'
;MRSILALIALLTVLAGCSETASGVMVEFDENLEEAIGELARSDDSRPLKELAPGDWTSVRVLTGPASGTRIERELGRPVELDGDGTYDGDYVQDGNLLVFQRDGETVRMVSLGQLAALAEGEYRADVVLQARGGTISMTDPDGRPAGR
;
A
#
# COMPACT_ATOMS: atom_id res chain seq x y z
N MET A 1 25.98 60.08 -15.84
CA MET A 1 26.10 59.40 -17.14
C MET A 1 26.95 58.15 -16.96
N ARG A 2 26.44 56.97 -17.38
CA ARG A 2 27.16 55.75 -17.85
C ARG A 2 27.96 54.97 -16.78
N SER A 3 27.42 53.89 -16.18
CA SER A 3 27.34 52.48 -16.65
C SER A 3 28.69 51.77 -16.77
N ILE A 4 28.94 50.72 -15.96
CA ILE A 4 29.56 49.39 -16.21
C ILE A 4 29.54 48.63 -14.85
N LEU A 5 28.67 47.65 -14.55
CA LEU A 5 28.58 46.21 -14.92
C LEU A 5 29.67 45.29 -14.30
N ALA A 6 29.28 44.53 -13.28
CA ALA A 6 29.77 43.18 -12.87
C ALA A 6 28.92 42.75 -11.64
N LEU A 7 27.87 41.92 -11.71
CA LEU A 7 27.76 40.46 -12.00
C LEU A 7 28.77 39.59 -11.19
N ILE A 8 28.22 38.56 -10.52
CA ILE A 8 28.82 37.40 -9.80
C ILE A 8 28.40 37.43 -8.31
N ALA A 9 27.77 36.42 -7.70
CA ALA A 9 27.05 35.24 -8.16
C ALA A 9 26.21 34.78 -6.94
N LEU A 10 24.94 34.52 -7.19
CA LEU A 10 23.97 33.97 -6.26
C LEU A 10 24.15 32.45 -6.25
N LEU A 11 24.80 31.85 -5.24
CA LEU A 11 24.73 30.39 -5.06
C LEU A 11 24.84 29.98 -3.59
N THR A 12 23.86 29.13 -3.23
CA THR A 12 23.93 27.99 -2.30
C THR A 12 24.08 28.28 -0.81
N VAL A 13 22.95 28.20 -0.09
CA VAL A 13 22.67 27.05 0.80
C VAL A 13 21.16 26.78 0.77
N LEU A 14 20.71 25.98 -0.20
CA LEU A 14 19.53 25.15 0.05
C LEU A 14 20.01 24.12 1.09
N ALA A 15 19.77 24.42 2.36
CA ALA A 15 19.69 23.38 3.38
C ALA A 15 18.40 22.60 3.06
N GLY A 16 18.45 21.83 1.98
CA GLY A 16 17.52 20.74 1.78
C GLY A 16 17.79 19.81 2.94
N CYS A 17 16.86 19.76 3.88
CA CYS A 17 16.73 18.67 4.80
C CYS A 17 16.75 17.40 3.94
N SER A 18 17.88 16.71 3.89
CA SER A 18 17.89 15.29 3.64
C SER A 18 17.25 14.68 4.89
N GLU A 19 15.92 14.79 4.97
CA GLU A 19 15.13 13.79 5.69
C GLU A 19 15.56 12.48 5.05
N THR A 20 16.40 11.76 5.76
CA THR A 20 16.61 10.33 5.54
C THR A 20 15.23 9.77 5.28
N ALA A 21 14.96 9.40 4.03
CA ALA A 21 13.71 8.79 3.65
C ALA A 21 13.68 7.44 4.38
N SER A 22 13.19 7.43 5.62
CA SER A 22 12.85 6.21 6.31
C SER A 22 11.88 5.50 5.37
N GLY A 23 12.36 4.43 4.77
CA GLY A 23 11.55 3.58 3.90
C GLY A 23 10.34 3.11 4.70
N VAL A 24 9.19 2.98 4.04
CA VAL A 24 8.09 2.27 4.69
C VAL A 24 8.37 0.78 4.50
N MET A 25 8.37 0.04 5.60
CA MET A 25 8.59 -1.40 5.63
C MET A 25 7.35 -2.11 5.08
N VAL A 26 7.53 -3.03 4.13
CA VAL A 26 6.50 -4.00 3.74
C VAL A 26 6.64 -5.21 4.64
N GLU A 27 5.57 -5.52 5.37
CA GLU A 27 5.47 -6.72 6.21
C GLU A 27 4.69 -7.80 5.46
N PHE A 28 5.07 -9.06 5.66
CA PHE A 28 4.21 -10.18 5.30
C PHE A 28 3.27 -10.49 6.48
N ASP A 29 1.95 -10.46 6.25
CA ASP A 29 0.95 -10.70 7.28
C ASP A 29 0.22 -12.03 7.02
N GLU A 30 0.82 -13.11 7.50
CA GLU A 30 0.30 -14.47 7.39
C GLU A 30 -1.12 -14.59 7.97
N ASN A 31 -1.41 -13.89 9.07
CA ASN A 31 -2.72 -13.95 9.71
C ASN A 31 -3.79 -13.29 8.83
N LEU A 32 -3.47 -12.15 8.21
CA LEU A 32 -4.38 -11.48 7.30
C LEU A 32 -4.58 -12.28 6.01
N GLU A 33 -3.52 -12.87 5.47
CA GLU A 33 -3.60 -13.79 4.33
C GLU A 33 -4.54 -14.96 4.64
N GLU A 34 -4.33 -15.65 5.77
CA GLU A 34 -5.15 -16.78 6.19
C GLU A 34 -6.61 -16.37 6.37
N ALA A 35 -6.87 -15.27 7.09
CA ALA A 35 -8.23 -14.81 7.36
C ALA A 35 -9.00 -14.41 6.09
N ILE A 36 -8.34 -13.77 5.11
CA ILE A 36 -8.96 -13.46 3.82
C ILE A 36 -9.18 -14.74 3.01
N GLY A 37 -8.22 -15.66 3.03
CA GLY A 37 -8.34 -16.97 2.38
C GLY A 37 -9.47 -17.81 2.96
N GLU A 38 -9.66 -17.81 4.28
CA GLU A 38 -10.79 -18.44 4.96
C GLU A 38 -12.11 -17.77 4.59
N LEU A 39 -12.15 -16.43 4.62
CA LEU A 39 -13.33 -15.68 4.23
C LEU A 39 -13.76 -16.01 2.80
N ALA A 40 -12.83 -16.11 1.85
CA ALA A 40 -13.14 -16.49 0.46
C ALA A 40 -13.85 -17.86 0.36
N ARG A 41 -13.63 -18.75 1.33
CA ARG A 41 -14.23 -20.09 1.38
C ARG A 41 -15.54 -20.15 2.17
N SER A 42 -15.86 -19.10 2.93
CA SER A 42 -17.14 -18.91 3.59
C SER A 42 -18.01 -18.00 2.73
N ASP A 43 -19.24 -18.37 2.40
CA ASP A 43 -20.20 -17.44 1.75
C ASP A 43 -20.69 -16.37 2.77
N ASP A 44 -19.76 -15.60 3.33
CA ASP A 44 -19.94 -14.64 4.42
C ASP A 44 -19.34 -13.27 4.07
N SER A 45 -19.56 -12.29 4.92
CA SER A 45 -19.03 -10.93 4.75
C SER A 45 -18.37 -10.43 6.03
N ARG A 46 -17.28 -9.68 5.87
CA ARG A 46 -16.61 -9.05 7.02
C ARG A 46 -16.02 -7.68 6.66
N PRO A 47 -16.13 -6.67 7.52
CA PRO A 47 -15.40 -5.43 7.36
C PRO A 47 -13.88 -5.69 7.33
N LEU A 48 -13.17 -5.08 6.38
CA LEU A 48 -11.71 -5.25 6.32
C LEU A 48 -11.02 -4.72 7.59
N LYS A 49 -11.62 -3.73 8.26
CA LYS A 49 -11.15 -3.19 9.54
C LYS A 49 -11.12 -4.21 10.68
N GLU A 50 -11.95 -5.25 10.62
CA GLU A 50 -11.95 -6.33 11.60
C GLU A 50 -10.80 -7.33 11.34
N LEU A 51 -10.43 -7.53 10.08
CA LEU A 51 -9.32 -8.41 9.69
C LEU A 51 -7.96 -7.72 9.82
N ALA A 52 -7.89 -6.45 9.44
CA ALA A 52 -6.72 -5.59 9.51
C ALA A 52 -7.00 -4.41 10.45
N PRO A 53 -7.03 -4.63 11.78
CA PRO A 53 -7.26 -3.57 12.74
C PRO A 53 -6.12 -2.57 12.70
N GLY A 54 -6.41 -1.38 13.20
CA GLY A 54 -5.45 -0.29 13.28
C GLY A 54 -6.09 1.03 12.91
N ASP A 55 -5.37 2.09 13.23
CA ASP A 55 -5.79 3.42 12.89
C ASP A 55 -5.37 3.65 11.43
N TRP A 56 -6.31 3.59 10.48
CA TRP A 56 -6.16 3.95 9.06
C TRP A 56 -7.51 4.41 8.49
N THR A 57 -7.53 5.27 7.48
CA THR A 57 -8.74 5.87 6.89
C THR A 57 -9.04 5.39 5.47
N SER A 58 -8.01 4.92 4.75
CA SER A 58 -8.15 4.25 3.47
C SER A 58 -7.12 3.12 3.31
N VAL A 59 -7.39 2.24 2.35
CA VAL A 59 -6.45 1.20 1.91
C VAL A 59 -6.42 1.19 0.39
N ARG A 60 -5.22 1.20 -0.17
CA ARG A 60 -5.00 0.93 -1.59
C ARG A 60 -4.57 -0.52 -1.75
N VAL A 61 -5.30 -1.27 -2.58
CA VAL A 61 -4.93 -2.63 -2.97
C VAL A 61 -4.21 -2.54 -4.29
N LEU A 62 -3.01 -3.09 -4.35
CA LEU A 62 -2.24 -3.27 -5.58
C LEU A 62 -2.18 -4.77 -5.92
N THR A 63 -2.23 -5.09 -7.21
CA THR A 63 -2.10 -6.48 -7.68
C THR A 63 -0.73 -6.75 -8.29
N GLY A 64 -0.19 -7.93 -7.99
CA GLY A 64 1.11 -8.39 -8.48
C GLY A 64 1.21 -8.53 -10.00
N PRO A 65 2.43 -8.67 -10.56
CA PRO A 65 3.70 -8.75 -9.83
C PRO A 65 4.14 -7.37 -9.33
N ALA A 66 4.39 -7.27 -8.03
CA ALA A 66 4.74 -6.01 -7.38
C ALA A 66 6.25 -5.94 -7.13
N SER A 67 7.07 -5.70 -8.15
CA SER A 67 8.52 -5.46 -7.95
C SER A 67 8.76 -4.32 -6.97
N GLY A 68 9.83 -4.38 -6.15
CA GLY A 68 10.21 -3.29 -5.24
C GLY A 68 10.21 -1.94 -5.95
N THR A 69 10.79 -1.86 -7.16
CA THR A 69 10.77 -0.65 -8.00
C THR A 69 9.36 -0.19 -8.43
N ARG A 70 8.42 -1.11 -8.66
CA ARG A 70 7.02 -0.76 -8.95
C ARG A 70 6.36 -0.19 -7.71
N ILE A 71 6.55 -0.82 -6.56
CA ILE A 71 6.03 -0.36 -5.26
C ILE A 71 6.54 1.06 -4.97
N GLU A 72 7.85 1.30 -5.09
CA GLU A 72 8.44 2.63 -4.88
C GLU A 72 7.87 3.69 -5.82
N ARG A 73 7.61 3.33 -7.08
CA ARG A 73 7.00 4.24 -8.06
C ARG A 73 5.56 4.60 -7.71
N GLU A 74 4.77 3.61 -7.28
CA GLU A 74 3.37 3.82 -6.86
C GLU A 74 3.28 4.66 -5.58
N LEU A 75 4.25 4.50 -4.68
CA LEU A 75 4.29 5.20 -3.40
C LEU A 75 5.04 6.54 -3.44
N GLY A 76 5.84 6.77 -4.48
CA GLY A 76 6.68 7.96 -4.61
C GLY A 76 7.82 8.05 -3.59
N ARG A 77 8.20 6.94 -2.96
CA ARG A 77 9.25 6.89 -1.91
C ARG A 77 9.93 5.51 -1.84
N PRO A 78 11.15 5.42 -1.29
CA PRO A 78 11.82 4.15 -1.06
C PRO A 78 11.04 3.23 -0.11
N VAL A 79 11.17 1.91 -0.29
CA VAL A 79 10.58 0.90 0.60
C VAL A 79 11.64 -0.08 1.08
N GLU A 80 11.49 -0.52 2.33
CA GLU A 80 12.25 -1.64 2.89
C GLU A 80 11.34 -2.87 2.91
N LEU A 81 11.88 -4.06 2.68
CA LEU A 81 11.14 -5.31 2.72
C LEU A 81 11.64 -6.08 3.93
N ASP A 82 10.76 -6.41 4.87
CA ASP A 82 11.09 -7.27 6.00
C ASP A 82 10.54 -8.67 5.72
N GLY A 83 11.44 -9.63 5.59
CA GLY A 83 11.14 -11.02 5.26
C GLY A 83 12.29 -11.93 5.65
N ASP A 84 12.00 -13.21 5.89
CA ASP A 84 12.93 -14.23 6.39
C ASP A 84 14.05 -14.64 5.40
N GLY A 85 14.30 -13.86 4.36
CA GLY A 85 15.23 -14.17 3.27
C GLY A 85 14.67 -15.13 2.22
N THR A 86 13.44 -15.66 2.37
CA THR A 86 12.75 -16.41 1.30
C THR A 86 12.41 -15.51 0.10
N TYR A 87 12.42 -14.20 0.30
CA TYR A 87 12.04 -13.17 -0.66
C TYR A 87 13.14 -12.11 -0.88
N ASP A 88 14.42 -12.50 -0.76
CA ASP A 88 15.56 -11.64 -1.10
C ASP A 88 15.68 -11.45 -2.64
N GLY A 89 15.80 -10.20 -3.09
CA GLY A 89 15.91 -9.84 -4.51
C GLY A 89 14.69 -9.05 -5.01
N ASP A 90 14.67 -8.72 -6.30
CA ASP A 90 13.56 -8.01 -6.97
C ASP A 90 12.22 -8.67 -6.59
N TYR A 91 11.54 -8.11 -5.59
CA TYR A 91 10.39 -8.69 -4.92
C TYR A 91 9.26 -8.96 -5.91
N VAL A 92 9.07 -10.17 -6.40
CA VAL A 92 7.96 -10.52 -7.30
C VAL A 92 6.98 -11.39 -6.54
N GLN A 93 5.99 -10.75 -5.92
CA GLN A 93 4.82 -11.42 -5.36
C GLN A 93 3.64 -11.19 -6.30
N ASP A 94 2.93 -12.27 -6.65
CA ASP A 94 1.76 -12.23 -7.54
C ASP A 94 0.45 -11.95 -6.77
N GLY A 95 0.50 -11.84 -5.44
CA GLY A 95 -0.66 -11.54 -4.59
C GLY A 95 -0.99 -10.05 -4.45
N ASN A 96 -1.84 -9.75 -3.47
CA ASN A 96 -2.23 -8.39 -3.13
C ASN A 96 -1.22 -7.73 -2.18
N LEU A 97 -0.89 -6.46 -2.45
CA LEU A 97 -0.22 -5.55 -1.52
C LEU A 97 -1.24 -4.52 -1.03
N LEU A 98 -1.43 -4.43 0.29
CA LEU A 98 -2.33 -3.50 0.94
C LEU A 98 -1.51 -2.34 1.53
N VAL A 99 -1.77 -1.14 1.03
CA VAL A 99 -1.16 0.10 1.50
C VAL A 99 -2.20 0.84 2.34
N PHE A 100 -2.09 0.72 3.66
CA PHE A 100 -2.99 1.40 4.59
C PHE A 100 -2.51 2.83 4.82
N GLN A 101 -3.44 3.78 4.73
CA GLN A 101 -3.15 5.21 4.84
C GLN A 101 -3.98 5.87 5.93
N ARG A 102 -3.41 6.89 6.57
CA ARG A 102 -4.12 7.88 7.39
C ARG A 102 -3.85 9.24 6.79
N ASP A 103 -4.90 10.01 6.51
CA ASP A 103 -4.80 11.40 6.05
C ASP A 103 -3.85 11.60 4.84
N GLY A 104 -3.76 10.59 3.96
CA GLY A 104 -2.90 10.58 2.77
C GLY A 104 -1.47 10.08 3.01
N GLU A 105 -1.11 9.75 4.25
CA GLU A 105 0.19 9.19 4.62
C GLU A 105 0.10 7.67 4.81
N THR A 106 1.06 6.93 4.24
CA THR A 106 1.17 5.48 4.47
C THR A 106 1.56 5.20 5.91
N VAL A 107 0.72 4.45 6.62
CA VAL A 107 0.96 4.05 8.02
C VAL A 107 1.33 2.57 8.18
N ARG A 108 0.99 1.74 7.20
CA ARG A 108 1.30 0.30 7.20
C ARG A 108 1.25 -0.25 5.78
N MET A 109 2.17 -1.15 5.43
CA MET A 109 2.14 -1.88 4.16
C MET A 109 2.24 -3.37 4.42
N VAL A 110 1.31 -4.11 3.84
CA VAL A 110 1.17 -5.54 4.08
C VAL A 110 1.05 -6.29 2.76
N SER A 111 1.86 -7.31 2.60
CA SER A 111 1.73 -8.30 1.53
C SER A 111 0.92 -9.50 2.00
N LEU A 112 0.03 -9.99 1.12
CA LEU A 112 -0.66 -11.28 1.29
C LEU A 112 0.06 -12.42 0.56
N GLY A 113 1.35 -12.25 0.26
CA GLY A 113 2.14 -13.28 -0.41
C GLY A 113 1.62 -13.56 -1.82
N GLN A 114 1.22 -14.81 -2.07
CA GLN A 114 0.68 -15.25 -3.36
C GLN A 114 -0.85 -15.06 -3.47
N LEU A 115 -1.52 -14.63 -2.39
CA LEU A 115 -2.96 -14.49 -2.39
C LEU A 115 -3.39 -13.21 -3.13
N ALA A 116 -3.97 -13.39 -4.32
CA ALA A 116 -4.57 -12.34 -5.14
C ALA A 116 -6.11 -12.38 -5.10
N ALA A 117 -6.68 -12.34 -3.89
CA ALA A 117 -8.13 -12.47 -3.70
C ALA A 117 -8.91 -11.15 -3.82
N LEU A 118 -8.22 -10.02 -3.70
CA LEU A 118 -8.81 -8.68 -3.65
C LEU A 118 -8.61 -7.95 -4.99
N ALA A 119 -9.63 -7.21 -5.40
CA ALA A 119 -9.53 -6.33 -6.56
C ALA A 119 -8.61 -5.13 -6.28
N GLU A 120 -7.88 -4.70 -7.31
CA GLU A 120 -7.09 -3.47 -7.29
C GLU A 120 -8.02 -2.24 -7.15
N GLY A 121 -7.58 -1.25 -6.37
CA GLY A 121 -8.31 0.00 -6.20
C GLY A 121 -8.04 0.67 -4.86
N GLU A 122 -8.66 1.85 -4.66
CA GLU A 122 -8.62 2.57 -3.39
C GLU A 122 -9.96 2.49 -2.65
N TYR A 123 -9.91 2.06 -1.39
CA TYR A 123 -11.07 1.77 -0.57
C TYR A 123 -11.04 2.54 0.75
N ARG A 124 -12.23 2.87 1.27
CA ARG A 124 -12.39 3.57 2.55
C ARG A 124 -12.32 2.59 3.73
N ALA A 125 -12.15 3.12 4.94
CA ALA A 125 -12.04 2.32 6.16
C ALA A 125 -13.27 1.47 6.52
N ASP A 126 -14.42 1.79 5.96
CA ASP A 126 -15.67 1.07 6.13
C ASP A 126 -15.92 0.00 5.04
N VAL A 127 -14.92 -0.29 4.19
CA VAL A 127 -15.04 -1.32 3.15
C VAL A 127 -15.30 -2.71 3.73
N VAL A 128 -16.24 -3.42 3.11
CA VAL A 128 -16.66 -4.77 3.46
C VAL A 128 -16.20 -5.75 2.39
N LEU A 129 -15.54 -6.81 2.82
CA LEU A 129 -15.21 -7.97 2.00
C LEU A 129 -16.44 -8.87 1.96
N GLN A 130 -17.01 -9.08 0.78
CA GLN A 130 -18.14 -9.99 0.58
C GLN A 130 -17.68 -11.21 -0.21
N ALA A 131 -17.65 -12.37 0.43
CA ALA A 131 -17.32 -13.63 -0.20
C ALA A 131 -18.57 -14.33 -0.73
N ARG A 132 -18.51 -14.76 -1.99
CA ARG A 132 -19.58 -15.53 -2.63
C ARG A 132 -19.00 -16.44 -3.69
N GLY A 133 -19.23 -17.75 -3.56
CA GLY A 133 -18.81 -18.74 -4.54
C GLY A 133 -17.29 -18.74 -4.79
N GLY A 134 -16.49 -18.53 -3.75
CA GLY A 134 -15.02 -18.51 -3.84
C GLY A 134 -14.42 -17.19 -4.32
N THR A 135 -15.23 -16.17 -4.59
CA THR A 135 -14.77 -14.84 -5.02
C THR A 135 -15.06 -13.81 -3.93
N ILE A 136 -14.13 -12.87 -3.72
CA ILE A 136 -14.34 -11.72 -2.84
C ILE A 136 -14.63 -10.48 -3.67
N SER A 137 -15.70 -9.78 -3.32
CA SER A 137 -16.01 -8.44 -3.82
C SER A 137 -15.79 -7.40 -2.71
N MET A 138 -15.25 -6.24 -3.08
CA MET A 138 -15.10 -5.10 -2.18
C MET A 138 -16.35 -4.23 -2.29
N THR A 139 -17.04 -4.01 -1.17
CA THR A 139 -18.31 -3.27 -1.13
C THR A 139 -18.31 -2.18 -0.07
N ASP A 140 -19.11 -1.14 -0.28
CA ASP A 140 -19.45 -0.16 0.75
C ASP A 140 -20.38 -0.85 1.80
N PRO A 141 -20.56 -0.29 3.01
CA PRO A 141 -21.42 -0.89 4.03
C PRO A 141 -22.88 -1.13 3.60
N ASP A 142 -23.35 -0.44 2.56
CA ASP A 142 -24.69 -0.61 1.98
C ASP A 142 -24.76 -1.70 0.91
N GLY A 143 -23.66 -2.43 0.66
CA GLY A 143 -23.57 -3.55 -0.27
C GLY A 143 -23.33 -3.14 -1.73
N ARG A 144 -23.04 -1.86 -2.00
CA ARG A 144 -22.68 -1.40 -3.34
C ARG A 144 -21.22 -1.70 -3.65
N PRO A 145 -20.83 -1.92 -4.92
CA PRO A 145 -19.42 -2.04 -5.28
C PRO A 145 -18.63 -0.82 -4.80
N ALA A 146 -17.53 -1.07 -4.10
CA ALA A 146 -16.60 -0.05 -3.64
C ALA A 146 -15.38 0.05 -4.57
N GLY A 147 -14.60 1.11 -4.38
CA GLY A 147 -13.34 1.32 -5.10
C GLY A 147 -13.43 2.49 -6.08
N ARG A 148 -12.28 3.15 -6.29
CA ARG A 148 -12.04 4.14 -7.35
C ARG A 148 -10.83 3.72 -8.16
#